data_AF-A0A7W4HR58-F1
#
_entry.id   AF-A0A7W4HR58-F1
#
_cell.length_a   1.000
_cell.length_b   1.000
_cell.length_c   1.000
_cell.angle_alpha   90.00
_cell.angle_beta   90.00
_cell.angle_gamma   90.00
#
_symmetry.space_group_name_H-M   'P 1'
#
loop_
_entity.id
_entity.type
_entity.pdbx_description
1 polymer ?
#
loop_
_entity_poly.entity_id
_entity_poly.type
_entity_poly.pdbx_seq_one_letter_code
_entity_poly.pdbx_strand_id
1 'polypeptide(L)'
;MKKVLLAVLLLQSMVVFSQDKKTKKKDAAKTENEAKKDSTAKGNTTAYDDFIKGAVTKDGLFKIHTIKEKIYFEIPNEVLGKDLLIVNKISSVPAQINNAGINKGMNYENKLIRFYKDEKNNKVWAKSFDPQISVNKKDNIARSVRDNYVESIIEGFEIKTYGKDSAVVVQVNNVFNGTSKSFNNLFDNIGMGGSVRTKDSYIEEVKSFPQNVVIKSQLTTQVSEGKTTAEKADLTVGTTTNIVLLPEPMVGRFSDDRVGYFTTPKIYFSDKQQRVDNKELITRWRLEPKEQEVGKYLSGQLVEPKKPIVYYIDPATPKQWQQAIIDGVHDWNKAFEKAGFKNVISARLPDPEDKEFDVDDVRYSVITYAASSMANAMGPSVVDPRTGEILESDIIWWHNVMTLLQSWMRVQTGIIDPEARGNVFPDAKMANAIRFVSSHEVGHTFGLRHNMGSSFAYSVEDLRKPDFTEKMGGTAPSIMDYARFNYVAQEGDGVKQITPKIGVYDEFAINFGYRWTGKSSPEEELSITKSWIDKHDGDPKYFYGEQQSETIDPRSQSEDLGNNAMK
;
A
#
# COMPACT_ATOMS: atom_id res chain seq x y z
N MET A 1 -21.02 26.44 -18.90
CA MET A 1 -20.76 27.48 -19.92
C MET A 1 -19.28 27.81 -19.93
N LYS A 2 -18.71 27.97 -21.15
CA LYS A 2 -17.31 28.25 -21.52
C LYS A 2 -16.28 27.13 -21.26
N LYS A 3 -16.31 26.15 -22.16
CA LYS A 3 -15.15 25.31 -22.53
C LYS A 3 -14.19 26.16 -23.38
N VAL A 4 -12.91 26.19 -23.04
CA VAL A 4 -11.86 26.73 -23.93
C VAL A 4 -11.10 25.54 -24.49
N LEU A 5 -11.42 25.21 -25.75
CA LEU A 5 -10.63 24.33 -26.60
C LEU A 5 -9.37 25.10 -27.02
N LEU A 6 -8.18 24.57 -26.72
CA LEU A 6 -6.95 25.02 -27.36
C LEU A 6 -6.55 23.98 -28.40
N ALA A 7 -6.78 24.31 -29.67
CA ALA A 7 -6.32 23.55 -30.82
C ALA A 7 -4.83 23.88 -31.07
N VAL A 8 -3.97 22.87 -31.02
CA VAL A 8 -2.56 22.99 -31.42
C VAL A 8 -2.48 22.77 -32.92
N LEU A 9 -2.12 23.83 -33.65
CA LEU A 9 -1.78 23.79 -35.07
C LEU A 9 -0.29 23.43 -35.23
N LEU A 10 -0.03 22.28 -35.84
CA LEU A 10 1.26 21.86 -36.36
C LEU A 10 1.65 22.72 -37.56
N LEU A 11 2.78 23.41 -37.46
CA LEU A 11 3.48 24.00 -38.61
C LEU A 11 4.91 23.44 -38.63
N GLN A 12 5.12 22.50 -39.54
CA GLN A 12 6.45 22.02 -39.94
C GLN A 12 7.12 23.10 -40.80
N SER A 13 8.33 23.48 -40.44
CA SER A 13 9.29 24.06 -41.39
C SER A 13 10.59 23.28 -41.32
N MET A 14 10.91 22.63 -42.45
CA MET A 14 12.20 22.01 -42.69
C MET A 14 13.25 23.11 -42.81
N VAL A 15 14.35 22.97 -42.07
CA VAL A 15 15.59 23.67 -42.39
C VAL A 15 16.70 22.63 -42.49
N VAL A 16 17.08 22.37 -43.74
CA VAL A 16 18.29 21.66 -44.12
C VAL A 16 19.45 22.64 -43.97
N PHE A 17 20.49 22.27 -43.21
CA PHE A 17 21.81 22.86 -43.37
C PHE A 17 22.88 21.79 -43.57
N SER A 18 23.67 22.06 -44.60
CA SER A 18 24.71 21.26 -45.21
C SER A 18 25.93 21.06 -44.31
N GLN A 19 26.63 19.96 -44.57
CA GLN A 19 27.96 19.61 -44.07
C GLN A 19 28.99 20.71 -44.37
N ASP A 20 29.92 20.91 -43.43
CA ASP A 20 31.25 21.40 -43.75
C ASP A 20 32.31 20.61 -42.96
N LYS A 21 33.08 19.81 -43.72
CA LYS A 21 34.27 19.08 -43.24
C LYS A 21 35.46 20.03 -43.28
N LYS A 22 36.14 20.23 -42.15
CA LYS A 22 37.56 20.60 -42.13
C LYS A 22 38.37 19.64 -41.26
N THR A 23 39.12 18.81 -41.97
CA THR A 23 40.26 18.01 -41.53
C THR A 23 41.37 18.86 -40.89
N LYS A 24 41.88 18.42 -39.74
CA LYS A 24 43.28 18.60 -39.34
C LYS A 24 43.82 17.31 -38.70
N LYS A 25 44.83 16.74 -39.37
CA LYS A 25 45.76 15.73 -38.85
C LYS A 25 46.56 16.33 -37.69
N LYS A 26 46.84 15.53 -36.66
CA LYS A 26 48.10 15.59 -35.91
C LYS A 26 48.45 14.22 -35.34
N ASP A 27 49.75 13.99 -35.33
CA ASP A 27 50.43 12.71 -35.34
C ASP A 27 50.37 11.89 -34.05
N ALA A 28 50.59 10.59 -34.24
CA ALA A 28 50.83 9.60 -33.22
C ALA A 28 52.17 9.84 -32.52
N ALA A 29 52.17 9.74 -31.20
CA ALA A 29 53.35 9.41 -30.41
C ALA A 29 52.98 8.26 -29.46
N LYS A 30 53.67 7.14 -29.65
CA LYS A 30 53.70 6.00 -28.74
C LYS A 30 54.47 6.41 -27.48
N THR A 31 53.94 6.09 -26.31
CA THR A 31 54.76 5.90 -25.11
C THR A 31 54.21 4.73 -24.30
N GLU A 32 55.14 3.98 -23.75
CA GLU A 32 55.08 2.60 -23.27
C GLU A 32 54.17 2.34 -22.08
N ASN A 33 53.75 1.07 -22.01
CA ASN A 33 53.16 0.41 -20.87
C ASN A 33 54.06 0.50 -19.64
N GLU A 34 53.55 1.09 -18.56
CA GLU A 34 53.87 0.64 -17.20
C GLU A 34 52.59 0.13 -16.55
N ALA A 35 52.50 -1.20 -16.48
CA ALA A 35 51.50 -1.92 -15.72
C ALA A 35 51.67 -1.61 -14.22
N LYS A 36 50.86 -0.69 -13.69
CA LYS A 36 50.62 -0.62 -12.25
C LYS A 36 49.73 -1.79 -11.86
N LYS A 37 50.34 -2.71 -11.11
CA LYS A 37 49.71 -3.81 -10.40
C LYS A 37 48.39 -3.37 -9.75
N ASP A 38 47.35 -4.05 -10.19
CA ASP A 38 46.08 -4.21 -9.53
C ASP A 38 46.31 -4.76 -8.11
N SER A 39 46.17 -3.89 -7.09
CA SER A 39 46.06 -4.33 -5.71
C SER A 39 44.59 -4.30 -5.35
N THR A 40 43.96 -5.46 -5.49
CA THR A 40 42.68 -5.79 -4.86
C THR A 40 42.66 -5.29 -3.42
N ALA A 41 41.80 -4.29 -3.15
CA ALA A 41 41.56 -3.75 -1.83
C ALA A 41 40.88 -4.82 -0.94
N LYS A 42 41.69 -5.63 -0.26
CA LYS A 42 41.27 -6.23 1.01
C LYS A 42 41.12 -5.07 2.00
N GLY A 43 39.93 -4.92 2.59
CA GLY A 43 39.62 -3.85 3.53
C GLY A 43 40.72 -3.71 4.58
N ASN A 44 41.22 -2.50 4.78
CA ASN A 44 42.19 -2.20 5.82
C ASN A 44 41.46 -2.31 7.17
N THR A 45 41.43 -3.51 7.76
CA THR A 45 40.58 -3.86 8.91
C THR A 45 40.84 -2.96 10.13
N THR A 46 42.06 -2.46 10.30
CA THR A 46 42.43 -1.48 11.33
C THR A 46 41.70 -0.15 11.18
N ALA A 47 41.60 0.39 9.96
CA ALA A 47 40.91 1.66 9.72
C ALA A 47 39.39 1.57 9.95
N TYR A 48 38.80 0.41 9.69
CA TYR A 48 37.40 0.15 10.01
C TYR A 48 37.18 0.04 11.52
N ASP A 49 37.93 -0.84 12.21
CA ASP A 49 37.78 -1.07 13.64
C ASP A 49 38.02 0.23 14.45
N ASP A 50 38.94 1.08 14.01
CA ASP A 50 39.16 2.41 14.59
C ASP A 50 37.99 3.38 14.31
N PHE A 51 37.40 3.34 13.11
CA PHE A 51 36.28 4.23 12.73
C PHE A 51 35.02 3.94 13.54
N ILE A 52 34.66 2.66 13.69
CA ILE A 52 33.46 2.24 14.44
C ILE A 52 33.70 2.13 15.95
N LYS A 53 34.88 2.52 16.45
CA LYS A 53 35.23 2.43 17.85
C LYS A 53 34.26 3.24 18.72
N GLY A 54 33.62 2.56 19.67
CA GLY A 54 32.62 3.17 20.55
C GLY A 54 31.24 3.37 19.92
N ALA A 55 30.99 2.80 18.73
CA ALA A 55 29.66 2.78 18.13
C ALA A 55 28.72 1.81 18.87
N VAL A 56 27.47 2.22 19.04
CA VAL A 56 26.38 1.28 19.32
C VAL A 56 25.96 0.69 17.97
N THR A 57 26.05 -0.64 17.84
CA THR A 57 25.77 -1.32 16.57
C THR A 57 24.50 -2.15 16.68
N LYS A 58 23.62 -2.04 15.67
CA LYS A 58 22.46 -2.91 15.49
C LYS A 58 22.62 -3.71 14.20
N ASP A 59 22.52 -5.03 14.28
CA ASP A 59 22.63 -5.93 13.13
C ASP A 59 21.27 -6.15 12.45
N GLY A 60 21.27 -6.34 11.13
CA GLY A 60 20.08 -6.59 10.32
C GLY A 60 20.39 -6.42 8.83
N LEU A 61 19.42 -5.97 8.03
CA LEU A 61 19.56 -5.72 6.59
C LEU A 61 20.77 -4.82 6.28
N PHE A 62 20.91 -3.76 7.07
CA PHE A 62 22.14 -2.98 7.19
C PHE A 62 22.63 -3.13 8.62
N LYS A 63 23.95 -3.22 8.84
CA LYS A 63 24.44 -2.88 10.18
C LYS A 63 24.34 -1.38 10.35
N ILE A 64 23.78 -0.95 11.48
CA ILE A 64 23.63 0.46 11.80
C ILE A 64 24.58 0.78 12.93
N HIS A 65 25.56 1.64 12.67
CA HIS A 65 26.49 2.13 13.68
C HIS A 65 26.10 3.54 14.09
N THR A 66 25.85 3.72 15.38
CA THR A 66 25.56 5.04 15.96
C THR A 66 26.74 5.50 16.81
N ILE A 67 27.35 6.63 16.43
CA ILE A 67 28.46 7.26 17.16
C ILE A 67 28.02 8.67 17.54
N LYS A 68 27.70 8.87 18.83
CA LYS A 68 26.99 10.07 19.30
C LYS A 68 25.68 10.22 18.52
N GLU A 69 25.48 11.33 17.80
CA GLU A 69 24.30 11.59 16.97
C GLU A 69 24.47 11.15 15.51
N LYS A 70 25.67 10.71 15.11
CA LYS A 70 25.93 10.30 13.73
C LYS A 70 25.52 8.86 13.52
N ILE A 71 24.74 8.64 12.46
CA ILE A 71 24.23 7.32 12.08
C ILE A 71 24.89 6.93 10.77
N TYR A 72 25.44 5.72 10.77
CA TYR A 72 26.09 5.13 9.62
C TYR A 72 25.42 3.82 9.24
N PHE A 73 25.12 3.66 7.95
CA PHE A 73 24.76 2.36 7.39
C PHE A 73 26.00 1.68 6.85
N GLU A 74 26.26 0.47 7.32
CA GLU A 74 27.12 -0.49 6.64
C GLU A 74 26.24 -1.34 5.73
N ILE A 75 26.30 -1.05 4.43
CA ILE A 75 25.46 -1.68 3.40
C ILE A 75 26.23 -2.87 2.82
N PRO A 76 25.73 -4.11 2.99
CA PRO A 76 26.36 -5.30 2.43
C PRO A 76 26.37 -5.27 0.90
N ASN A 77 27.43 -5.84 0.30
CA ASN A 77 27.57 -5.89 -1.16
C ASN A 77 26.42 -6.65 -1.85
N GLU A 78 25.80 -7.61 -1.16
CA GLU A 78 24.65 -8.39 -1.64
C GLU A 78 23.35 -7.60 -1.75
N VAL A 79 23.24 -6.47 -1.05
CA VAL A 79 22.08 -5.56 -1.12
C VAL A 79 22.26 -4.49 -2.19
N LEU A 80 23.49 -4.21 -2.64
CA LEU A 80 23.74 -3.27 -3.73
C LEU A 80 23.05 -3.74 -5.02
N GLY A 81 22.34 -2.84 -5.68
CA GLY A 81 21.55 -3.13 -6.89
C GLY A 81 20.25 -3.91 -6.65
N LYS A 82 19.92 -4.27 -5.40
CA LYS A 82 18.63 -4.89 -5.05
C LYS A 82 17.53 -3.86 -4.88
N ASP A 83 16.31 -4.27 -5.22
CA ASP A 83 15.11 -3.44 -5.06
C ASP A 83 14.78 -3.26 -3.59
N LEU A 84 14.78 -2.01 -3.14
CA LEU A 84 14.37 -1.61 -1.81
C LEU A 84 13.18 -0.66 -1.91
N LEU A 85 12.20 -0.81 -1.02
CA LEU A 85 11.08 0.11 -0.92
C LEU A 85 11.25 0.98 0.32
N ILE A 86 11.30 2.30 0.12
CA ILE A 86 11.10 3.25 1.21
C ILE A 86 9.60 3.36 1.45
N VAL A 87 9.18 3.20 2.71
CA VAL A 87 7.79 3.36 3.15
C VAL A 87 7.78 4.33 4.32
N ASN A 88 7.16 5.49 4.14
CA ASN A 88 7.08 6.51 5.17
C ASN A 88 5.69 6.54 5.81
N LYS A 89 5.64 6.54 7.14
CA LYS A 89 4.41 6.58 7.94
C LYS A 89 4.44 7.71 8.95
N ILE A 90 3.27 8.24 9.28
CA ILE A 90 3.09 9.23 10.34
C ILE A 90 3.11 8.51 11.70
N SER A 91 3.96 8.95 12.63
CA SER A 91 4.08 8.37 13.98
C SER A 91 3.38 9.20 15.05
N SER A 92 3.34 10.52 14.89
CA SER A 92 2.65 11.44 15.80
C SER A 92 2.36 12.77 15.12
N VAL A 93 1.30 13.45 15.55
CA VAL A 93 0.85 14.72 14.96
C VAL A 93 0.38 15.70 16.05
N PRO A 94 0.55 17.01 15.84
CA PRO A 94 -0.08 18.02 16.69
C PRO A 94 -1.57 18.15 16.36
N ALA A 95 -2.32 18.85 17.23
CA ALA A 95 -3.78 18.97 17.12
C ALA A 95 -4.23 19.51 15.75
N GLN A 96 -3.51 20.47 15.17
CA GLN A 96 -3.83 21.08 13.87
C GLN A 96 -3.87 20.04 12.75
N ILE A 97 -2.89 19.13 12.72
CA ILE A 97 -2.78 18.09 11.70
C ILE A 97 -3.77 16.95 11.97
N ASN A 98 -3.97 16.58 13.24
CA ASN A 98 -5.00 15.62 13.64
C ASN A 98 -6.40 16.09 13.20
N ASN A 99 -6.72 17.36 13.43
CA ASN A 99 -8.01 17.95 13.04
C ASN A 99 -8.18 18.05 11.52
N ALA A 100 -7.10 18.00 10.75
CA ALA A 100 -7.13 17.90 9.29
C ALA A 100 -7.31 16.46 8.78
N GLY A 101 -7.43 15.47 9.68
CA GLY A 101 -7.64 14.06 9.33
C GLY A 101 -6.36 13.27 9.05
N ILE A 102 -5.19 13.84 9.36
CA ILE A 102 -3.90 13.15 9.25
C ILE A 102 -3.50 12.67 10.65
N ASN A 103 -3.35 11.37 10.82
CA ASN A 103 -3.15 10.71 12.10
C ASN A 103 -2.01 9.70 12.05
N LYS A 104 -1.62 9.20 13.23
CA LYS A 104 -0.63 8.14 13.38
C LYS A 104 -1.03 6.88 12.59
N GLY A 105 -0.04 6.15 12.08
CA GLY A 105 -0.18 4.92 11.30
C GLY A 105 -0.36 5.18 9.80
N MET A 106 -0.71 6.40 9.38
CA MET A 106 -0.97 6.70 7.97
C MET A 106 0.32 6.67 7.14
N ASN A 107 0.35 5.81 6.12
CA ASN A 107 1.35 5.86 5.05
C ASN A 107 1.14 7.09 4.16
N TYR A 108 2.22 7.83 3.87
CA TYR A 108 2.14 9.05 3.05
C TYR A 108 3.08 9.07 1.84
N GLU A 109 4.08 8.18 1.78
CA GLU A 109 4.98 8.09 0.64
C GLU A 109 5.61 6.70 0.55
N ASN A 110 5.60 6.12 -0.65
CA ASN A 110 6.33 4.90 -0.99
C ASN A 110 7.26 5.19 -2.17
N LYS A 111 8.53 4.77 -2.07
CA LYS A 111 9.54 5.06 -3.11
C LYS A 111 10.45 3.88 -3.35
N LEU A 112 10.50 3.41 -4.59
CA LEU A 112 11.38 2.32 -5.00
C LEU A 112 12.79 2.86 -5.26
N ILE A 113 13.79 2.25 -4.62
CA ILE A 113 15.19 2.66 -4.73
C ILE A 113 16.14 1.46 -4.89
N ARG A 114 17.35 1.75 -5.38
CA ARG A 114 18.51 0.86 -5.38
C ARG A 114 19.75 1.62 -4.96
N PHE A 115 20.64 0.96 -4.23
CA PHE A 115 21.97 1.49 -3.90
C PHE A 115 23.03 1.02 -4.90
N TYR A 116 23.86 1.93 -5.39
CA TYR A 116 24.98 1.63 -6.27
C TYR A 116 26.27 2.19 -5.72
N LYS A 117 27.29 1.35 -5.63
CA LYS A 117 28.64 1.77 -5.27
C LYS A 117 29.34 2.37 -6.50
N ASP A 118 29.95 3.53 -6.32
CA ASP A 118 30.77 4.24 -7.29
C ASP A 118 32.15 4.53 -6.70
N GLU A 119 33.06 3.59 -6.95
CA GLU A 119 34.44 3.65 -6.43
C GLU A 119 35.24 4.81 -7.04
N LYS A 120 34.89 5.26 -8.26
CA LYS A 120 35.60 6.37 -8.93
C LYS A 120 35.36 7.69 -8.22
N ASN A 121 34.15 7.89 -7.70
CA ASN A 121 33.75 9.11 -7.01
C ASN A 121 33.70 8.95 -5.48
N ASN A 122 34.13 7.79 -4.95
CA ASN A 122 34.05 7.44 -3.52
C ASN A 122 32.64 7.65 -2.92
N LYS A 123 31.61 7.21 -3.64
CA LYS A 123 30.19 7.43 -3.28
C LYS A 123 29.36 6.16 -3.37
N VAL A 124 28.25 6.16 -2.63
CA VAL A 124 27.10 5.29 -2.84
C VAL A 124 25.96 6.16 -3.32
N TRP A 125 25.40 5.83 -4.48
CA TRP A 125 24.22 6.50 -5.04
C TRP A 125 22.96 5.74 -4.64
N ALA A 126 21.99 6.43 -4.05
CA ALA A 126 20.61 5.95 -4.05
C ALA A 126 19.94 6.45 -5.33
N LYS A 127 19.37 5.52 -6.11
CA LYS A 127 18.65 5.84 -7.33
C LYS A 127 17.22 5.35 -7.24
N SER A 128 16.29 6.10 -7.84
CA SER A 128 14.89 5.71 -8.00
C SER A 128 14.56 5.46 -9.47
N PHE A 129 13.50 4.69 -9.73
CA PHE A 129 13.05 4.37 -11.08
C PHE A 129 11.54 4.14 -11.13
N ASP A 130 10.98 4.23 -12.33
CA ASP A 130 9.55 3.99 -12.57
C ASP A 130 9.26 2.48 -12.68
N PRO A 131 8.51 1.89 -11.74
CA PRO A 131 8.18 0.46 -11.76
C PRO A 131 7.09 0.10 -12.77
N GLN A 132 6.44 1.07 -13.44
CA GLN A 132 5.34 0.81 -14.37
C GLN A 132 5.84 0.21 -15.69
N ILE A 133 7.09 0.48 -16.05
CA ILE A 133 7.66 0.10 -17.35
C ILE A 133 7.97 -1.39 -17.41
N SER A 134 7.45 -2.08 -18.43
CA SER A 134 7.69 -3.51 -18.66
C SER A 134 8.07 -3.77 -20.12
N VAL A 135 9.08 -4.63 -20.31
CA VAL A 135 9.55 -5.03 -21.64
C VAL A 135 10.14 -6.43 -21.60
N ASN A 136 9.91 -7.22 -22.64
CA ASN A 136 10.62 -8.47 -22.81
C ASN A 136 12.09 -8.19 -23.14
N LYS A 137 13.03 -8.66 -22.32
CA LYS A 137 14.47 -8.44 -22.50
C LYS A 137 15.03 -8.95 -23.84
N LYS A 138 14.28 -9.83 -24.53
CA LYS A 138 14.65 -10.38 -25.85
C LYS A 138 14.21 -9.49 -27.02
N ASP A 139 13.29 -8.55 -26.79
CA ASP A 139 12.84 -7.62 -27.83
C ASP A 139 13.91 -6.55 -28.08
N ASN A 140 14.05 -6.11 -29.33
CA ASN A 140 15.03 -5.07 -29.68
C ASN A 140 14.73 -3.75 -28.97
N ILE A 141 13.45 -3.41 -28.82
CA ILE A 141 12.99 -2.21 -28.11
C ILE A 141 13.46 -2.18 -26.64
N ALA A 142 13.82 -3.32 -26.04
CA ALA A 142 14.34 -3.37 -24.67
C ALA A 142 15.62 -2.54 -24.46
N ARG A 143 16.43 -2.35 -25.51
CA ARG A 143 17.57 -1.43 -25.47
C ARG A 143 17.08 0.02 -25.35
N SER A 144 16.13 0.41 -26.19
CA SER A 144 15.54 1.76 -26.14
C SER A 144 14.88 2.04 -24.79
N VAL A 145 14.15 1.05 -24.24
CA VAL A 145 13.54 1.16 -22.91
C VAL A 145 14.62 1.39 -21.84
N ARG A 146 15.71 0.62 -21.87
CA ARG A 146 16.83 0.81 -20.93
C ARG A 146 17.45 2.21 -21.01
N ASP A 147 17.55 2.77 -22.21
CA ASP A 147 18.20 4.06 -22.44
C ASP A 147 17.27 5.26 -22.14
N ASN A 148 15.94 5.08 -22.26
CA ASN A 148 14.94 6.14 -22.03
C ASN A 148 14.27 6.10 -20.65
N TYR A 149 14.35 4.97 -19.93
CA TYR A 149 13.81 4.79 -18.58
C TYR A 149 14.93 4.47 -17.59
N VAL A 150 16.05 5.19 -17.70
CA VAL A 150 17.18 5.09 -16.77
C VAL A 150 16.77 5.55 -15.36
N GLU A 151 17.46 4.99 -14.37
CA GLU A 151 17.24 5.36 -12.98
C GLU A 151 17.81 6.75 -12.67
N SER A 152 17.11 7.51 -11.84
CA SER A 152 17.50 8.85 -11.40
C SER A 152 18.19 8.81 -10.05
N ILE A 153 19.36 9.46 -9.93
CA ILE A 153 20.03 9.65 -8.63
C ILE A 153 19.18 10.58 -7.77
N ILE A 154 18.81 10.14 -6.57
CA ILE A 154 18.05 10.94 -5.60
C ILE A 154 18.90 11.34 -4.38
N GLU A 155 19.96 10.59 -4.09
CA GLU A 155 20.88 10.91 -3.00
C GLU A 155 22.27 10.33 -3.27
N GLY A 156 23.31 11.00 -2.78
CA GLY A 156 24.69 10.53 -2.87
C GLY A 156 25.38 10.56 -1.52
N PHE A 157 25.78 9.40 -1.03
CA PHE A 157 26.46 9.26 0.25
C PHE A 157 27.96 9.05 0.05
N GLU A 158 28.79 9.79 0.77
CA GLU A 158 30.24 9.59 0.75
C GLU A 158 30.63 8.33 1.52
N ILE A 159 31.48 7.48 0.93
CA ILE A 159 32.00 6.28 1.59
C ILE A 159 33.02 6.72 2.64
N LYS A 160 32.74 6.42 3.91
CA LYS A 160 33.60 6.77 5.05
C LYS A 160 34.64 5.71 5.35
N THR A 161 34.29 4.45 5.20
CA THR A 161 35.19 3.30 5.33
C THR A 161 34.55 2.06 4.69
N TYR A 162 35.26 0.94 4.73
CA TYR A 162 34.77 -0.37 4.28
C TYR A 162 34.76 -1.34 5.46
N GLY A 163 33.64 -2.07 5.62
CA GLY A 163 33.50 -3.16 6.57
C GLY A 163 34.42 -4.33 6.24
N LYS A 164 34.45 -5.32 7.16
CA LYS A 164 35.31 -6.51 7.04
C LYS A 164 35.04 -7.31 5.75
N ASP A 165 33.80 -7.31 5.29
CA ASP A 165 33.35 -7.98 4.05
C ASP A 165 33.31 -7.04 2.84
N SER A 166 34.09 -5.96 2.87
CA SER A 166 34.08 -4.89 1.86
C SER A 166 32.72 -4.19 1.71
N ALA A 167 31.84 -4.30 2.70
CA ALA A 167 30.60 -3.54 2.80
C ALA A 167 30.90 -2.05 2.89
N VAL A 168 30.08 -1.19 2.29
CA VAL A 168 30.32 0.25 2.30
C VAL A 168 29.70 0.88 3.53
N VAL A 169 30.47 1.71 4.25
CA VAL A 169 29.98 2.46 5.41
C VAL A 169 29.73 3.91 5.03
N VAL A 170 28.48 4.36 5.15
CA VAL A 170 28.05 5.70 4.72
C VAL A 170 27.26 6.39 5.83
N GLN A 171 27.42 7.71 5.98
CA GLN A 171 26.64 8.50 6.94
C GLN A 171 25.30 8.89 6.33
N VAL A 172 24.20 8.73 7.08
CA VAL A 172 22.84 8.85 6.51
C VAL A 172 21.93 9.88 7.18
N ASN A 173 22.38 10.59 8.21
CA ASN A 173 21.55 11.53 9.00
C ASN A 173 20.68 12.47 8.14
N ASN A 174 21.24 13.02 7.06
CA ASN A 174 20.60 14.07 6.26
C ASN A 174 19.26 13.66 5.66
N VAL A 175 19.09 12.39 5.29
CA VAL A 175 17.84 11.91 4.67
C VAL A 175 16.73 11.62 5.67
N PHE A 176 17.03 11.67 6.97
CA PHE A 176 16.10 11.35 8.06
C PHE A 176 15.87 12.52 9.03
N ASN A 177 16.77 13.51 9.11
CA ASN A 177 16.59 14.71 9.95
C ASN A 177 15.97 15.90 9.19
N GLY A 178 15.53 15.67 7.95
CA GLY A 178 14.91 16.67 7.07
C GLY A 178 15.88 17.67 6.41
N THR A 179 17.19 17.43 6.47
CA THR A 179 18.17 18.19 5.67
C THR A 179 18.00 17.92 4.18
N SER A 180 17.72 16.66 3.82
CA SER A 180 17.39 16.22 2.46
C SER A 180 15.97 15.65 2.43
N LYS A 181 15.25 15.93 1.35
CA LYS A 181 13.89 15.42 1.08
C LYS A 181 13.91 14.11 0.27
N SER A 182 15.08 13.53 0.01
CA SER A 182 15.23 12.40 -0.93
C SER A 182 14.53 11.12 -0.47
N PHE A 183 14.59 10.80 0.82
CA PHE A 183 13.95 9.61 1.40
C PHE A 183 12.69 9.96 2.19
N ASN A 184 12.63 11.14 2.79
CA ASN A 184 11.52 11.58 3.61
C ASN A 184 11.12 13.01 3.23
N ASN A 185 10.08 13.15 2.42
CA ASN A 185 9.52 14.46 2.05
C ASN A 185 8.17 14.72 2.75
N LEU A 186 8.15 14.60 4.08
CA LEU A 186 6.93 14.67 4.89
C LEU A 186 6.00 15.84 4.53
N PHE A 187 6.45 17.08 4.74
CA PHE A 187 5.55 18.24 4.71
C PHE A 187 4.99 18.56 3.33
N ASP A 188 5.71 18.28 2.25
CA ASP A 188 5.17 18.43 0.89
C ASP A 188 4.10 17.36 0.61
N ASN A 189 4.33 16.10 1.02
CA ASN A 189 3.39 15.00 0.77
C ASN A 189 2.10 15.14 1.59
N ILE A 190 2.15 15.71 2.79
CA ILE A 190 0.95 15.98 3.60
C ILE A 190 0.29 17.34 3.29
N GLY A 191 0.71 18.02 2.22
CA GLY A 191 0.10 19.26 1.73
C GLY A 191 0.33 20.50 2.62
N MET A 192 1.26 20.43 3.57
CA MET A 192 1.63 21.57 4.44
C MET A 192 2.66 22.48 3.79
N GLY A 193 3.55 21.91 2.98
CA GLY A 193 4.70 22.61 2.40
C GLY A 193 5.69 23.11 3.47
N GLY A 194 6.47 24.13 3.13
CA GLY A 194 7.48 24.68 4.03
C GLY A 194 8.81 23.90 4.04
N SER A 195 9.83 24.51 4.65
CA SER A 195 11.12 23.87 4.86
C SER A 195 11.20 23.28 6.27
N VAL A 196 11.87 22.15 6.40
CA VAL A 196 12.17 21.57 7.71
C VAL A 196 13.14 22.50 8.44
N ARG A 197 12.84 22.83 9.70
CA ARG A 197 13.76 23.46 10.63
C ARG A 197 14.67 22.38 11.21
N THR A 198 15.75 22.06 10.50
CA THR A 198 16.67 20.97 10.85
C THR A 198 17.29 21.10 12.24
N LYS A 199 17.49 22.32 12.75
CA LYS A 199 17.98 22.57 14.12
C LYS A 199 16.98 22.16 15.22
N ASP A 200 15.70 22.05 14.87
CA ASP A 200 14.59 21.69 15.76
C ASP A 200 13.99 20.32 15.36
N SER A 201 14.77 19.52 14.62
CA SER A 201 14.40 18.20 14.11
C SER A 201 15.51 17.21 14.43
N TYR A 202 15.15 15.97 14.74
CA TYR A 202 16.12 14.97 15.19
C TYR A 202 15.64 13.55 14.91
N ILE A 203 16.59 12.61 14.89
CA ILE A 203 16.32 11.17 14.75
C ILE A 203 16.22 10.61 16.16
N GLU A 204 15.08 10.00 16.47
CA GLU A 204 14.77 9.44 17.79
C GLU A 204 15.31 8.02 17.94
N GLU A 205 15.09 7.20 16.92
CA GLU A 205 15.35 5.77 17.00
C GLU A 205 15.77 5.22 15.64
N VAL A 206 16.65 4.22 15.69
CA VAL A 206 17.01 3.38 14.55
C VAL A 206 16.90 1.93 14.97
N LYS A 207 16.27 1.09 14.15
CA LYS A 207 16.23 -0.38 14.32
C LYS A 207 16.65 -1.03 13.00
N SER A 208 17.30 -2.19 13.11
CA SER A 208 17.67 -2.99 11.95
C SER A 208 17.17 -4.41 12.17
N PHE A 209 16.52 -4.95 11.14
CA PHE A 209 15.97 -6.29 11.11
C PHE A 209 16.40 -6.99 9.81
N PRO A 210 16.30 -8.33 9.70
CA PRO A 210 16.83 -9.05 8.55
C PRO A 210 16.33 -8.57 7.17
N GLN A 211 15.11 -8.02 7.09
CA GLN A 211 14.49 -7.61 5.82
C GLN A 211 14.13 -6.13 5.75
N ASN A 212 14.30 -5.38 6.83
CA ASN A 212 14.02 -3.95 6.83
C ASN A 212 14.84 -3.18 7.88
N VAL A 213 14.95 -1.88 7.64
CA VAL A 213 15.46 -0.89 8.59
C VAL A 213 14.33 0.06 8.93
N VAL A 214 14.24 0.48 10.20
CA VAL A 214 13.23 1.41 10.70
C VAL A 214 13.93 2.62 11.32
N ILE A 215 13.59 3.83 10.89
CA ILE A 215 14.15 5.08 11.40
C ILE A 215 13.01 6.00 11.82
N LYS A 216 12.98 6.40 13.10
CA LYS A 216 12.01 7.37 13.63
C LYS A 216 12.62 8.74 13.76
N SER A 217 11.89 9.76 13.33
CA SER A 217 12.33 11.15 13.39
C SER A 217 11.20 12.07 13.84
N GLN A 218 11.57 13.14 14.55
CA GLN A 218 10.71 14.30 14.78
C GLN A 218 11.15 15.40 13.82
N LEU A 219 10.24 15.81 12.94
CA LEU A 219 10.49 16.87 11.98
C LEU A 219 9.63 18.08 12.34
N THR A 220 10.27 19.25 12.41
CA THR A 220 9.60 20.51 12.72
C THR A 220 9.60 21.42 11.49
N THR A 221 8.46 22.05 11.21
CA THR A 221 8.35 23.12 10.22
C THR A 221 7.59 24.31 10.80
N GLN A 222 7.51 25.38 10.02
CA GLN A 222 6.71 26.54 10.34
C GLN A 222 5.81 26.85 9.14
N VAL A 223 4.50 26.78 9.35
CA VAL A 223 3.48 27.07 8.32
C VAL A 223 2.70 28.32 8.68
N SER A 224 2.23 29.05 7.67
CA SER A 224 1.37 30.22 7.90
C SER A 224 -0.02 29.78 8.31
N GLU A 225 -0.53 30.28 9.43
CA GLU A 225 -1.95 30.15 9.79
C GLU A 225 -2.72 31.34 9.17
N GLY A 226 -3.65 31.06 8.26
CA GLY A 226 -4.56 32.08 7.72
C GLY A 226 -4.17 32.70 6.37
N LYS A 227 -4.90 33.77 5.97
CA LYS A 227 -4.77 34.43 4.66
C LYS A 227 -3.62 35.44 4.57
N THR A 228 -2.96 35.75 5.69
CA THR A 228 -1.84 36.70 5.75
C THR A 228 -0.56 35.97 6.17
N THR A 229 0.59 36.45 5.73
CA THR A 229 1.91 35.82 5.95
C THR A 229 2.50 36.05 7.36
N ALA A 230 1.74 36.69 8.27
CA ALA A 230 2.25 37.16 9.56
C ALA A 230 2.01 36.18 10.72
N GLU A 231 0.96 35.37 10.67
CA GLU A 231 0.67 34.35 11.68
C GLU A 231 1.32 33.04 11.24
N LYS A 232 2.21 32.52 12.06
CA LYS A 232 2.95 31.28 11.78
C LYS A 232 2.81 30.33 12.95
N ALA A 233 2.45 29.08 12.66
CA ALA A 233 2.43 27.99 13.61
C ALA A 233 3.66 27.10 13.41
N ASP A 234 4.32 26.77 14.52
CA ASP A 234 5.33 25.73 14.55
C ASP A 234 4.63 24.37 14.68
N LEU A 235 4.93 23.47 13.74
CA LEU A 235 4.36 22.12 13.70
C LEU A 235 5.49 21.10 13.78
N THR A 236 5.41 20.20 14.75
CA THR A 236 6.33 19.06 14.89
C THR A 236 5.55 17.77 14.66
N VAL A 237 6.03 16.95 13.73
CA VAL A 237 5.39 15.69 13.33
C VAL A 237 6.41 14.57 13.46
N GLY A 238 6.01 13.49 14.12
CA GLY A 238 6.78 12.25 14.16
C GLY A 238 6.55 11.46 12.88
N THR A 239 7.62 10.92 12.31
CA THR A 239 7.58 10.09 11.10
C THR A 239 8.48 8.88 11.26
N THR A 240 8.05 7.76 10.71
CA THR A 240 8.84 6.54 10.58
C THR A 240 9.15 6.29 9.12
N THR A 241 10.44 6.21 8.78
CA THR A 241 10.91 5.75 7.48
C THR A 241 11.35 4.29 7.59
N ASN A 242 10.69 3.42 6.84
CA ASN A 242 11.09 2.03 6.65
C ASN A 242 11.87 1.91 5.34
N ILE A 243 12.98 1.15 5.34
CA ILE A 243 13.65 0.71 4.11
C ILE A 243 13.53 -0.81 4.05
N VAL A 244 12.77 -1.31 3.10
CA VAL A 244 12.35 -2.71 3.02
C VAL A 244 13.05 -3.39 1.84
N LEU A 245 13.75 -4.49 2.08
CA LEU A 245 14.26 -5.34 1.00
C LEU A 245 13.08 -6.06 0.36
N LEU A 246 12.79 -5.74 -0.90
CA LEU A 246 11.64 -6.35 -1.58
C LEU A 246 11.92 -7.83 -1.89
N PRO A 247 10.90 -8.70 -1.75
CA PRO A 247 11.04 -10.11 -2.12
C PRO A 247 11.21 -10.27 -3.63
N GLU A 248 11.49 -11.50 -4.06
CA GLU A 248 11.37 -11.87 -5.46
C GLU A 248 9.95 -11.56 -5.97
N PRO A 249 9.79 -10.87 -7.11
CA PRO A 249 8.49 -10.43 -7.62
C PRO A 249 7.43 -11.56 -7.67
N MET A 250 6.25 -11.31 -7.12
CA MET A 250 5.06 -12.16 -7.30
C MET A 250 4.60 -12.16 -8.77
N VAL A 251 4.00 -13.25 -9.23
CA VAL A 251 3.22 -13.24 -10.49
C VAL A 251 1.97 -12.35 -10.30
N GLY A 252 1.96 -11.19 -10.95
CA GLY A 252 0.81 -10.29 -10.96
C GLY A 252 -0.42 -10.91 -11.64
N ARG A 253 -1.59 -10.28 -11.51
CA ARG A 253 -2.82 -10.68 -12.20
C ARG A 253 -3.44 -9.46 -12.85
N PHE A 254 -3.78 -9.56 -14.13
CA PHE A 254 -4.47 -8.46 -14.82
C PHE A 254 -5.83 -8.19 -14.20
N SER A 255 -6.20 -6.92 -14.11
CA SER A 255 -7.55 -6.53 -13.73
C SER A 255 -8.57 -6.88 -14.81
N ASP A 256 -9.84 -6.91 -14.41
CA ASP A 256 -11.00 -6.95 -15.28
C ASP A 256 -12.04 -6.02 -14.66
N ASP A 257 -12.60 -5.09 -15.45
CA ASP A 257 -13.50 -4.04 -14.96
C ASP A 257 -14.81 -4.59 -14.37
N ARG A 258 -15.11 -5.88 -14.58
CA ARG A 258 -16.25 -6.57 -13.97
C ARG A 258 -15.98 -7.04 -12.54
N VAL A 259 -14.76 -6.87 -12.02
CA VAL A 259 -14.36 -7.26 -10.65
C VAL A 259 -13.60 -6.12 -9.98
N GLY A 260 -14.22 -5.52 -8.96
CA GLY A 260 -13.69 -4.35 -8.25
C GLY A 260 -12.42 -4.57 -7.45
N TYR A 261 -11.25 -4.43 -8.09
CA TYR A 261 -9.95 -4.43 -7.41
C TYR A 261 -9.21 -3.09 -7.59
N PHE A 262 -8.52 -2.63 -6.54
CA PHE A 262 -7.44 -1.65 -6.66
C PHE A 262 -6.33 -2.22 -7.53
N THR A 263 -5.58 -1.32 -8.17
CA THR A 263 -4.68 -1.70 -9.25
C THR A 263 -3.40 -0.88 -9.24
N THR A 264 -2.34 -1.46 -9.83
CA THR A 264 -1.14 -0.74 -10.23
C THR A 264 -1.02 -0.74 -11.76
N PRO A 265 -0.81 0.42 -12.40
CA PRO A 265 -0.67 0.52 -13.85
C PRO A 265 0.65 -0.08 -14.33
N LYS A 266 0.63 -0.59 -15.56
CA LYS A 266 1.79 -1.11 -16.28
C LYS A 266 1.76 -0.66 -17.74
N ILE A 267 2.93 -0.25 -18.21
CA ILE A 267 3.18 0.18 -19.58
C ILE A 267 4.06 -0.88 -20.25
N TYR A 268 3.50 -1.62 -21.20
CA TYR A 268 4.19 -2.71 -21.90
C TYR A 268 4.78 -2.22 -23.23
N PHE A 269 6.07 -2.44 -23.39
CA PHE A 269 6.79 -2.27 -24.65
C PHE A 269 7.08 -3.62 -25.28
N SER A 270 6.85 -3.72 -26.60
CA SER A 270 7.23 -4.88 -27.39
C SER A 270 7.54 -4.49 -28.84
N ASP A 271 8.35 -5.30 -29.52
CA ASP A 271 8.61 -5.15 -30.97
C ASP A 271 7.34 -5.40 -31.82
N LYS A 272 6.34 -6.08 -31.26
CA LYS A 272 5.16 -6.58 -32.01
C LYS A 272 3.96 -5.61 -31.99
N GLN A 273 4.08 -4.47 -31.31
CA GLN A 273 2.96 -3.57 -31.07
C GLN A 273 2.97 -2.37 -32.03
N GLN A 274 1.79 -1.89 -32.44
CA GLN A 274 1.65 -0.63 -33.19
C GLN A 274 1.41 0.58 -32.29
N ARG A 275 1.18 0.35 -31.01
CA ARG A 275 1.04 1.34 -29.94
C ARG A 275 1.45 0.69 -28.62
N VAL A 276 1.74 1.50 -27.61
CA VAL A 276 2.02 1.01 -26.26
C VAL A 276 0.76 0.39 -25.66
N ASP A 277 0.92 -0.78 -25.04
CA ASP A 277 -0.16 -1.45 -24.31
C ASP A 277 -0.14 -1.04 -22.84
N ASN A 278 -1.23 -0.42 -22.38
CA ASN A 278 -1.45 -0.13 -20.97
C ASN A 278 -2.34 -1.22 -20.38
N LYS A 279 -1.89 -1.83 -19.29
CA LYS A 279 -2.68 -2.79 -18.53
C LYS A 279 -2.52 -2.53 -17.05
N GLU A 280 -3.47 -2.98 -16.28
CA GLU A 280 -3.49 -2.80 -14.83
C GLU A 280 -3.32 -4.17 -14.17
N LEU A 281 -2.51 -4.24 -13.12
CA LEU A 281 -2.40 -5.42 -12.26
C LEU A 281 -3.19 -5.17 -10.98
N ILE A 282 -4.02 -6.11 -10.56
CA ILE A 282 -4.73 -5.99 -9.28
C ILE A 282 -3.74 -5.97 -8.11
N THR A 283 -4.06 -5.24 -7.06
CA THR A 283 -3.32 -5.32 -5.81
C THR A 283 -3.85 -6.49 -4.98
N ARG A 284 -2.98 -7.35 -4.47
CA ARG A 284 -3.36 -8.54 -3.68
C ARG A 284 -2.21 -9.11 -2.87
N TRP A 285 -2.50 -9.83 -1.80
CA TRP A 285 -1.50 -10.61 -1.09
C TRP A 285 -1.01 -11.82 -1.90
N ARG A 286 0.24 -12.22 -1.69
CA ARG A 286 0.79 -13.47 -2.26
C ARG A 286 0.28 -14.68 -1.48
N LEU A 287 -0.75 -15.34 -2.03
CA LEU A 287 -1.22 -16.64 -1.54
C LEU A 287 -0.84 -17.76 -2.51
N GLU A 288 0.01 -18.65 -2.02
CA GLU A 288 0.47 -19.84 -2.72
C GLU A 288 0.33 -21.04 -1.79
N PRO A 289 -0.08 -22.22 -2.29
CA PRO A 289 -0.05 -23.43 -1.50
C PRO A 289 1.39 -23.78 -1.09
N LYS A 290 1.55 -24.42 0.06
CA LYS A 290 2.83 -25.05 0.44
C LYS A 290 3.19 -26.10 -0.62
N GLU A 291 4.47 -26.27 -0.95
CA GLU A 291 4.93 -27.14 -2.05
C GLU A 291 4.38 -28.58 -1.93
N GLN A 292 4.38 -29.13 -0.71
CA GLN A 292 3.85 -30.44 -0.39
C GLN A 292 2.32 -30.56 -0.43
N GLU A 293 1.59 -29.44 -0.51
CA GLU A 293 0.13 -29.39 -0.53
C GLU A 293 -0.46 -29.04 -1.90
N VAL A 294 0.38 -28.74 -2.91
CA VAL A 294 -0.05 -28.42 -4.28
C VAL A 294 -0.98 -29.49 -4.85
N GLY A 295 -0.64 -30.77 -4.69
CA GLY A 295 -1.48 -31.88 -5.16
C GLY A 295 -2.86 -31.91 -4.51
N LYS A 296 -2.94 -31.62 -3.20
CA LYS A 296 -4.22 -31.52 -2.48
C LYS A 296 -5.04 -30.33 -2.98
N TYR A 297 -4.40 -29.17 -3.11
CA TYR A 297 -5.03 -27.96 -3.63
C TYR A 297 -5.62 -28.17 -5.02
N LEU A 298 -4.85 -28.75 -5.95
CA LEU A 298 -5.30 -29.04 -7.31
C LEU A 298 -6.42 -30.10 -7.37
N SER A 299 -6.52 -30.98 -6.35
CA SER A 299 -7.64 -31.92 -6.19
C SER A 299 -8.91 -31.29 -5.59
N GLY A 300 -8.87 -29.98 -5.29
CA GLY A 300 -10.01 -29.25 -4.71
C GLY A 300 -10.10 -29.30 -3.18
N GLN A 301 -9.09 -29.85 -2.50
CA GLN A 301 -9.02 -29.82 -1.03
C GLN A 301 -8.53 -28.45 -0.54
N LEU A 302 -9.09 -27.98 0.57
CA LEU A 302 -8.64 -26.75 1.23
C LEU A 302 -7.27 -26.95 1.90
N VAL A 303 -6.34 -26.07 1.59
CA VAL A 303 -4.97 -26.07 2.14
C VAL A 303 -4.67 -24.76 2.85
N GLU A 304 -3.60 -24.72 3.63
CA GLU A 304 -3.15 -23.46 4.22
C GLU A 304 -2.16 -22.77 3.28
N PRO A 305 -2.19 -21.42 3.17
CA PRO A 305 -1.21 -20.71 2.37
C PRO A 305 0.20 -20.85 2.97
N LYS A 306 1.22 -20.73 2.12
CA LYS A 306 2.64 -20.70 2.54
C LYS A 306 2.92 -19.56 3.52
N LYS A 307 2.28 -18.41 3.32
CA LYS A 307 2.34 -17.25 4.21
C LYS A 307 0.92 -16.81 4.55
N PRO A 308 0.44 -16.98 5.79
CA PRO A 308 -0.84 -16.42 6.22
C PRO A 308 -0.73 -14.90 6.40
N ILE A 309 -1.87 -14.23 6.37
CA ILE A 309 -2.01 -12.79 6.62
C ILE A 309 -2.31 -12.59 8.12
N VAL A 310 -1.54 -11.75 8.78
CA VAL A 310 -1.65 -11.52 10.23
C VAL A 310 -1.83 -10.03 10.50
N TYR A 311 -2.96 -9.68 11.08
CA TYR A 311 -3.24 -8.34 11.57
C TYR A 311 -2.95 -8.23 13.06
N TYR A 312 -2.44 -7.08 13.48
CA TYR A 312 -2.27 -6.72 14.87
C TYR A 312 -3.25 -5.62 15.25
N ILE A 313 -3.88 -5.75 16.40
CA ILE A 313 -4.72 -4.70 16.96
C ILE A 313 -3.82 -3.76 17.75
N ASP A 314 -3.86 -2.46 17.46
CA ASP A 314 -3.16 -1.45 18.24
C ASP A 314 -3.57 -1.58 19.73
N PRO A 315 -2.62 -1.77 20.66
CA PRO A 315 -2.91 -1.85 22.09
C PRO A 315 -3.69 -0.64 22.64
N ALA A 316 -3.66 0.51 21.97
CA ALA A 316 -4.45 1.69 22.32
C ALA A 316 -5.96 1.54 22.04
N THR A 317 -6.37 0.50 21.31
CA THR A 317 -7.77 0.20 21.02
C THR A 317 -8.55 -0.08 22.32
N PRO A 318 -9.68 0.58 22.59
CA PRO A 318 -10.49 0.32 23.78
C PRO A 318 -10.90 -1.16 23.88
N LYS A 319 -10.70 -1.76 25.06
CA LYS A 319 -10.82 -3.21 25.29
C LYS A 319 -12.17 -3.80 24.84
N GLN A 320 -13.25 -3.07 25.04
CA GLN A 320 -14.60 -3.52 24.70
C GLN A 320 -14.84 -3.66 23.18
N TRP A 321 -14.00 -3.03 22.34
CA TRP A 321 -14.12 -3.10 20.87
C TRP A 321 -13.15 -4.08 20.22
N GLN A 322 -12.09 -4.48 20.91
CA GLN A 322 -11.02 -5.32 20.34
C GLN A 322 -11.56 -6.62 19.72
N GLN A 323 -12.45 -7.33 20.42
CA GLN A 323 -12.99 -8.60 19.91
C GLN A 323 -13.84 -8.41 18.66
N ALA A 324 -14.67 -7.34 18.60
CA ALA A 324 -15.49 -7.08 17.42
C ALA A 324 -14.65 -6.79 16.17
N ILE A 325 -13.53 -6.06 16.34
CA ILE A 325 -12.58 -5.79 15.26
C ILE A 325 -11.90 -7.11 14.82
N ILE A 326 -11.44 -7.92 15.77
CA ILE A 326 -10.83 -9.24 15.48
C ILE A 326 -11.81 -10.14 14.72
N ASP A 327 -13.05 -10.23 15.18
CA ASP A 327 -14.09 -11.03 14.52
C ASP A 327 -14.35 -10.56 13.09
N GLY A 328 -14.33 -9.25 12.85
CA GLY A 328 -14.54 -8.69 11.52
C GLY A 328 -13.40 -9.03 10.54
N VAL A 329 -12.18 -9.09 11.04
CA VAL A 329 -11.04 -9.62 10.26
C VAL A 329 -11.24 -11.10 9.92
N HIS A 330 -11.70 -11.90 10.89
CA HIS A 330 -11.87 -13.35 10.72
C HIS A 330 -13.03 -13.74 9.81
N ASP A 331 -14.03 -12.88 9.64
CA ASP A 331 -15.18 -13.13 8.76
C ASP A 331 -14.74 -13.54 7.34
N TRP A 332 -13.64 -12.97 6.85
CA TRP A 332 -13.13 -13.21 5.50
C TRP A 332 -12.54 -14.59 5.25
N ASN A 333 -12.16 -15.34 6.29
CA ASN A 333 -11.56 -16.68 6.10
C ASN A 333 -12.46 -17.59 5.26
N LYS A 334 -13.79 -17.47 5.39
CA LYS A 334 -14.75 -18.26 4.62
C LYS A 334 -14.72 -17.93 3.13
N ALA A 335 -14.52 -16.67 2.75
CA ALA A 335 -14.40 -16.29 1.35
C ALA A 335 -13.14 -16.89 0.70
N PHE A 336 -12.05 -17.01 1.45
CA PHE A 336 -10.81 -17.63 0.96
C PHE A 336 -10.94 -19.14 0.71
N GLU A 337 -11.91 -19.82 1.33
CA GLU A 337 -12.22 -21.23 1.00
C GLU A 337 -12.63 -21.37 -0.46
N LYS A 338 -13.30 -20.35 -1.04
CA LYS A 338 -13.62 -20.33 -2.47
C LYS A 338 -12.39 -20.22 -3.35
N ALA A 339 -11.30 -19.66 -2.86
CA ALA A 339 -10.01 -19.66 -3.54
C ALA A 339 -9.21 -20.96 -3.30
N GLY A 340 -9.71 -21.90 -2.48
CA GLY A 340 -9.03 -23.16 -2.15
C GLY A 340 -8.16 -23.11 -0.90
N PHE A 341 -8.25 -22.03 -0.10
CA PHE A 341 -7.44 -21.84 1.10
C PHE A 341 -8.28 -21.83 2.37
N LYS A 342 -7.72 -22.29 3.48
CA LYS A 342 -8.28 -22.16 4.84
C LYS A 342 -7.26 -21.54 5.78
N ASN A 343 -7.73 -20.99 6.90
CA ASN A 343 -6.87 -20.34 7.91
C ASN A 343 -5.92 -19.29 7.30
N VAL A 344 -6.43 -18.50 6.35
CA VAL A 344 -5.63 -17.51 5.62
C VAL A 344 -5.31 -16.33 6.49
N ILE A 345 -6.27 -15.90 7.31
CA ILE A 345 -6.23 -14.63 8.03
C ILE A 345 -6.30 -14.87 9.53
N SER A 346 -5.48 -14.16 10.28
CA SER A 346 -5.58 -14.06 11.73
C SER A 346 -5.44 -12.60 12.19
N ALA A 347 -6.00 -12.30 13.37
CA ALA A 347 -5.92 -11.01 14.02
C ALA A 347 -5.68 -11.24 15.51
N ARG A 348 -4.80 -10.46 16.13
CA ARG A 348 -4.43 -10.60 17.54
C ARG A 348 -3.86 -9.31 18.10
N LEU A 349 -3.79 -9.20 19.43
CA LEU A 349 -2.94 -8.20 20.07
C LEU A 349 -1.47 -8.59 19.91
N PRO A 350 -0.54 -7.62 19.85
CA PRO A 350 0.88 -7.93 19.97
C PRO A 350 1.18 -8.57 21.34
N ASP A 351 2.27 -9.33 21.40
CA ASP A 351 2.77 -9.84 22.68
C ASP A 351 3.26 -8.64 23.52
N PRO A 352 2.73 -8.42 24.74
CA PRO A 352 3.19 -7.33 25.60
C PRO A 352 4.68 -7.35 25.92
N GLU A 353 5.34 -8.51 25.81
CA GLU A 353 6.78 -8.66 26.04
C GLU A 353 7.62 -8.44 24.76
N ASP A 354 6.99 -8.30 23.59
CA ASP A 354 7.68 -7.98 22.35
C ASP A 354 8.08 -6.50 22.29
N LYS A 355 9.31 -6.23 22.73
CA LYS A 355 9.90 -4.88 22.72
C LYS A 355 10.23 -4.36 21.32
N GLU A 356 10.23 -5.22 20.31
CA GLU A 356 10.51 -4.85 18.92
C GLU A 356 9.23 -4.55 18.14
N PHE A 357 8.04 -4.86 18.68
CA PHE A 357 6.77 -4.49 18.08
C PHE A 357 6.66 -2.97 17.97
N ASP A 358 6.26 -2.53 16.78
CA ASP A 358 6.08 -1.12 16.47
C ASP A 358 4.98 -1.02 15.42
N VAL A 359 4.00 -0.16 15.68
CA VAL A 359 2.85 -0.05 14.76
C VAL A 359 3.22 0.56 13.42
N ASP A 360 4.34 1.30 13.36
CA ASP A 360 4.81 1.95 12.14
C ASP A 360 5.84 1.10 11.38
N ASP A 361 6.14 -0.12 11.85
CA ASP A 361 7.06 -1.07 11.19
C ASP A 361 6.30 -1.95 10.19
N VAL A 362 6.74 -1.93 8.93
CA VAL A 362 6.13 -2.67 7.81
C VAL A 362 6.10 -4.20 7.99
N ARG A 363 6.82 -4.76 8.98
CA ARG A 363 6.72 -6.19 9.32
C ARG A 363 5.34 -6.56 9.89
N TYR A 364 4.59 -5.58 10.36
CA TYR A 364 3.29 -5.76 10.99
C TYR A 364 2.22 -5.01 10.20
N SER A 365 1.13 -5.71 9.86
CA SER A 365 -0.10 -5.05 9.40
C SER A 365 -0.95 -4.72 10.62
N VAL A 366 -1.29 -3.45 10.81
CA VAL A 366 -1.86 -2.98 12.08
C VAL A 366 -3.19 -2.26 11.85
N ILE A 367 -4.17 -2.58 12.70
CA ILE A 367 -5.39 -1.79 12.84
C ILE A 367 -5.13 -0.74 13.92
N THR A 368 -4.80 0.47 13.48
CA THR A 368 -4.39 1.60 14.30
C THR A 368 -5.58 2.39 14.80
N TYR A 369 -5.66 2.63 16.11
CA TYR A 369 -6.76 3.35 16.73
C TYR A 369 -6.42 4.83 16.91
N ALA A 370 -6.99 5.70 16.09
CA ALA A 370 -6.75 7.14 16.11
C ALA A 370 -7.74 7.87 17.04
N ALA A 371 -7.24 8.47 18.11
CA ALA A 371 -7.99 9.43 18.92
C ALA A 371 -8.15 10.74 18.16
N SER A 372 -9.28 10.88 17.46
CA SER A 372 -9.58 12.01 16.58
C SER A 372 -11.09 12.20 16.45
N SER A 373 -11.49 13.46 16.21
CA SER A 373 -12.87 13.86 15.98
C SER A 373 -13.34 13.59 14.55
N MET A 374 -12.44 13.29 13.62
CA MET A 374 -12.82 12.84 12.28
C MET A 374 -13.58 11.52 12.40
N ALA A 375 -14.72 11.42 11.72
CA ALA A 375 -15.56 10.24 11.76
C ALA A 375 -15.38 9.47 10.45
N ASN A 376 -14.45 8.52 10.44
CA ASN A 376 -14.18 7.68 9.28
C ASN A 376 -13.47 6.38 9.68
N ALA A 377 -13.28 5.49 8.72
CA ALA A 377 -12.29 4.42 8.74
C ALA A 377 -11.64 4.33 7.35
N MET A 378 -10.44 3.75 7.26
CA MET A 378 -9.81 3.45 5.97
C MET A 378 -8.93 2.21 6.07
N GLY A 379 -8.91 1.40 5.01
CA GLY A 379 -8.03 0.22 4.86
C GLY A 379 -6.99 0.34 3.75
N PRO A 380 -5.98 1.23 3.84
CA PRO A 380 -4.90 1.31 2.87
C PRO A 380 -3.96 0.11 2.96
N SER A 381 -3.15 -0.06 1.92
CA SER A 381 -2.11 -1.08 1.87
C SER A 381 -0.84 -0.53 1.23
N VAL A 382 0.30 -1.06 1.66
CA VAL A 382 1.59 -0.83 1.01
C VAL A 382 1.83 -1.93 -0.01
N VAL A 383 2.05 -1.51 -1.26
CA VAL A 383 2.09 -2.39 -2.43
C VAL A 383 3.47 -2.35 -3.06
N ASP A 384 3.99 -3.51 -3.45
CA ASP A 384 5.09 -3.62 -4.39
C ASP A 384 4.60 -3.22 -5.80
N PRO A 385 4.98 -2.04 -6.31
CA PRO A 385 4.47 -1.53 -7.59
C PRO A 385 5.02 -2.32 -8.79
N ARG A 386 5.99 -3.21 -8.58
CA ARG A 386 6.49 -4.10 -9.64
C ARG A 386 5.44 -5.14 -10.03
N THR A 387 4.55 -5.54 -9.11
CA THR A 387 3.69 -6.72 -9.29
C THR A 387 2.25 -6.56 -8.81
N GLY A 388 1.96 -5.57 -7.96
CA GLY A 388 0.69 -5.48 -7.24
C GLY A 388 0.66 -6.31 -5.96
N GLU A 389 1.77 -6.89 -5.51
CA GLU A 389 1.80 -7.60 -4.23
C GLU A 389 1.60 -6.64 -3.05
N ILE A 390 0.59 -6.89 -2.23
CA ILE A 390 0.43 -6.23 -0.93
C ILE A 390 1.48 -6.80 0.02
N LEU A 391 2.30 -5.90 0.58
CA LEU A 391 3.39 -6.23 1.51
C LEU A 391 2.90 -6.15 2.96
N GLU A 392 2.08 -5.16 3.25
CA GLU A 392 1.45 -4.91 4.54
C GLU A 392 0.21 -4.00 4.40
N SER A 393 -0.58 -3.87 5.46
CA SER A 393 -1.72 -2.95 5.53
C SER A 393 -1.83 -2.18 6.85
N ASP A 394 -2.21 -0.90 6.75
CA ASP A 394 -2.38 0.06 7.86
C ASP A 394 -3.83 0.53 7.98
N ILE A 395 -4.72 -0.29 8.55
CA ILE A 395 -6.11 0.15 8.75
C ILE A 395 -6.12 1.27 9.79
N ILE A 396 -6.70 2.42 9.46
CA ILE A 396 -6.86 3.54 10.39
C ILE A 396 -8.30 3.59 10.86
N TRP A 397 -8.48 3.43 12.16
CA TRP A 397 -9.77 3.48 12.83
C TRP A 397 -9.88 4.77 13.63
N TRP A 398 -10.65 5.75 13.15
CA TRP A 398 -10.90 6.96 13.93
C TRP A 398 -11.95 6.70 15.00
N HIS A 399 -11.68 7.16 16.22
CA HIS A 399 -12.59 7.00 17.36
C HIS A 399 -14.03 7.44 17.03
N ASN A 400 -14.19 8.53 16.28
CA ASN A 400 -15.51 9.11 16.04
C ASN A 400 -16.34 8.39 14.96
N VAL A 401 -15.84 7.31 14.33
CA VAL A 401 -16.65 6.43 13.48
C VAL A 401 -17.89 5.91 14.21
N MET A 402 -17.79 5.80 15.54
CA MET A 402 -18.88 5.41 16.43
C MET A 402 -20.09 6.34 16.33
N THR A 403 -19.86 7.64 16.10
CA THR A 403 -20.94 8.63 15.91
C THR A 403 -21.67 8.39 14.59
N LEU A 404 -20.95 8.02 13.52
CA LEU A 404 -21.57 7.63 12.26
C LEU A 404 -22.40 6.37 12.42
N LEU A 405 -21.84 5.33 13.03
CA LEU A 405 -22.55 4.08 13.29
C LEU A 405 -23.81 4.30 14.12
N GLN A 406 -23.72 5.08 15.19
CA GLN A 406 -24.89 5.44 16.00
C GLN A 406 -25.96 6.15 15.16
N SER A 407 -25.55 7.14 14.37
CA SER A 407 -26.47 7.95 13.54
C SER A 407 -27.14 7.09 12.47
N TRP A 408 -26.38 6.28 11.74
CA TRP A 408 -26.88 5.37 10.73
C TRP A 408 -27.86 4.36 11.32
N MET A 409 -27.48 3.64 12.37
CA MET A 409 -28.37 2.66 13.00
C MET A 409 -29.65 3.32 13.51
N ARG A 410 -29.56 4.48 14.16
CA ARG A 410 -30.75 5.19 14.64
C ARG A 410 -31.70 5.55 13.52
N VAL A 411 -31.17 6.18 12.47
CA VAL A 411 -31.99 6.69 11.35
C VAL A 411 -32.53 5.55 10.50
N GLN A 412 -31.70 4.55 10.20
CA GLN A 412 -32.01 3.48 9.25
C GLN A 412 -32.74 2.30 9.90
N THR A 413 -32.54 2.03 11.19
CA THR A 413 -33.11 0.80 11.83
C THR A 413 -34.08 1.09 12.96
N GLY A 414 -34.21 2.35 13.39
CA GLY A 414 -35.05 2.73 14.53
C GLY A 414 -36.51 2.31 14.41
N ILE A 415 -37.05 2.10 13.20
CA ILE A 415 -38.43 1.62 13.01
C ILE A 415 -38.61 0.17 13.45
N ILE A 416 -37.66 -0.72 13.13
CA ILE A 416 -37.70 -2.15 13.50
C ILE A 416 -36.98 -2.49 14.80
N ASP A 417 -36.14 -1.57 15.29
CA ASP A 417 -35.26 -1.79 16.43
C ASP A 417 -35.41 -0.67 17.48
N PRO A 418 -36.25 -0.87 18.52
CA PRO A 418 -36.45 0.11 19.57
C PRO A 418 -35.18 0.51 20.32
N GLU A 419 -34.21 -0.39 20.48
CA GLU A 419 -32.95 -0.09 21.16
C GLU A 419 -32.09 0.90 20.36
N ALA A 420 -32.26 0.98 19.03
CA ALA A 420 -31.53 1.93 18.18
C ALA A 420 -32.01 3.39 18.37
N ARG A 421 -33.11 3.60 19.11
CA ARG A 421 -33.64 4.93 19.45
C ARG A 421 -32.93 5.55 20.67
N GLY A 422 -32.17 4.76 21.44
CA GLY A 422 -31.48 5.21 22.65
C GLY A 422 -30.32 6.17 22.38
N ASN A 423 -30.10 7.15 23.27
CA ASN A 423 -28.97 8.12 23.19
C ASN A 423 -27.61 7.48 23.45
N VAL A 424 -27.59 6.31 24.09
CA VAL A 424 -26.41 5.48 24.28
C VAL A 424 -26.83 4.06 23.90
N PHE A 425 -26.06 3.42 23.02
CA PHE A 425 -26.29 2.04 22.66
C PHE A 425 -25.63 1.11 23.70
N PRO A 426 -26.22 -0.06 23.97
CA PRO A 426 -25.51 -1.12 24.66
C PRO A 426 -24.21 -1.47 23.90
N ASP A 427 -23.13 -1.77 24.63
CA ASP A 427 -21.83 -2.09 24.03
C ASP A 427 -21.93 -3.22 22.99
N ALA A 428 -22.69 -4.28 23.27
CA ALA A 428 -22.88 -5.39 22.33
C ALA A 428 -23.47 -4.93 20.98
N LYS A 429 -24.34 -3.93 21.00
CA LYS A 429 -24.95 -3.37 19.78
C LYS A 429 -23.93 -2.58 18.97
N MET A 430 -23.19 -1.71 19.64
CA MET A 430 -22.12 -0.94 18.99
C MET A 430 -20.99 -1.85 18.49
N ALA A 431 -20.64 -2.89 19.25
CA ALA A 431 -19.67 -3.92 18.85
C ALA A 431 -20.07 -4.63 17.56
N ASN A 432 -21.36 -4.97 17.38
CA ASN A 432 -21.83 -5.56 16.11
C ASN A 432 -21.66 -4.60 14.92
N ALA A 433 -21.91 -3.30 15.11
CA ALA A 433 -21.69 -2.29 14.07
C ALA A 433 -20.20 -2.08 13.78
N ILE A 434 -19.35 -2.12 14.81
CA ILE A 434 -17.89 -2.10 14.69
C ILE A 434 -17.40 -3.29 13.86
N ARG A 435 -17.90 -4.50 14.16
CA ARG A 435 -17.54 -5.71 13.39
C ARG A 435 -17.86 -5.53 11.91
N PHE A 436 -19.04 -5.02 11.58
CA PHE A 436 -19.43 -4.73 10.19
C PHE A 436 -18.43 -3.79 9.49
N VAL A 437 -18.12 -2.64 10.07
CA VAL A 437 -17.15 -1.70 9.49
C VAL A 437 -15.76 -2.31 9.43
N SER A 438 -15.33 -3.02 10.47
CA SER A 438 -14.04 -3.72 10.48
C SER A 438 -13.95 -4.74 9.34
N SER A 439 -14.99 -5.53 9.11
CA SER A 439 -15.05 -6.47 7.99
C SER A 439 -14.99 -5.73 6.63
N HIS A 440 -15.66 -4.58 6.50
CA HIS A 440 -15.59 -3.75 5.29
C HIS A 440 -14.17 -3.23 5.02
N GLU A 441 -13.54 -2.59 6.01
CA GLU A 441 -12.20 -2.03 5.86
C GLU A 441 -11.16 -3.10 5.55
N VAL A 442 -11.26 -4.27 6.20
CA VAL A 442 -10.39 -5.41 5.92
C VAL A 442 -10.53 -5.89 4.47
N GLY A 443 -11.71 -5.77 3.86
CA GLY A 443 -11.91 -6.07 2.44
C GLY A 443 -11.03 -5.22 1.52
N HIS A 444 -10.86 -3.92 1.81
CA HIS A 444 -9.95 -3.05 1.06
C HIS A 444 -8.49 -3.52 1.13
N THR A 445 -8.09 -4.07 2.27
CA THR A 445 -6.74 -4.61 2.47
C THR A 445 -6.48 -5.89 1.68
N PHE A 446 -7.51 -6.53 1.12
CA PHE A 446 -7.36 -7.60 0.13
C PHE A 446 -7.32 -7.10 -1.31
N GLY A 447 -7.33 -5.79 -1.50
CA GLY A 447 -7.34 -5.14 -2.81
C GLY A 447 -8.73 -4.86 -3.34
N LEU A 448 -9.81 -5.09 -2.59
CA LEU A 448 -11.17 -4.86 -3.09
C LEU A 448 -11.54 -3.37 -3.07
N ARG A 449 -12.16 -2.89 -4.13
CA ARG A 449 -12.81 -1.56 -4.16
C ARG A 449 -14.23 -1.66 -3.58
N HIS A 450 -14.82 -0.50 -3.30
CA HIS A 450 -16.26 -0.43 -3.07
C HIS A 450 -17.03 -1.02 -4.26
N ASN A 451 -18.06 -1.82 -3.99
CA ASN A 451 -19.01 -2.29 -5.00
C ASN A 451 -20.35 -1.60 -4.77
N MET A 452 -20.50 -0.38 -5.26
CA MET A 452 -21.73 0.41 -5.13
C MET A 452 -22.91 -0.17 -5.92
N GLY A 453 -22.66 -1.18 -6.77
CA GLY A 453 -23.68 -1.84 -7.58
C GLY A 453 -24.27 -3.10 -6.95
N SER A 454 -23.81 -3.51 -5.78
CA SER A 454 -24.13 -4.83 -5.24
C SER A 454 -25.61 -4.92 -4.80
N SER A 455 -26.11 -3.89 -4.14
CA SER A 455 -27.44 -3.81 -3.54
C SER A 455 -28.55 -3.98 -4.58
N PHE A 456 -28.29 -3.60 -5.83
CA PHE A 456 -29.19 -3.76 -6.98
C PHE A 456 -29.63 -5.23 -7.20
N ALA A 457 -28.88 -6.21 -6.71
CA ALA A 457 -29.21 -7.62 -6.89
C ALA A 457 -30.45 -8.07 -6.13
N TYR A 458 -30.83 -7.38 -5.05
CA TYR A 458 -31.94 -7.80 -4.18
C TYR A 458 -33.16 -6.88 -4.37
N SER A 459 -34.37 -7.43 -4.35
CA SER A 459 -35.58 -6.60 -4.42
C SER A 459 -35.91 -6.00 -3.04
N VAL A 460 -36.54 -4.83 -3.01
CA VAL A 460 -37.03 -4.21 -1.77
C VAL A 460 -37.97 -5.18 -1.03
N GLU A 461 -38.83 -5.90 -1.75
CA GLU A 461 -39.74 -6.88 -1.17
C GLU A 461 -39.03 -8.09 -0.54
N ASP A 462 -37.90 -8.52 -1.09
CA ASP A 462 -37.13 -9.63 -0.52
C ASP A 462 -36.32 -9.21 0.72
N LEU A 463 -35.83 -7.96 0.75
CA LEU A 463 -35.14 -7.40 1.92
C LEU A 463 -36.03 -7.27 3.16
N ARG A 464 -37.36 -7.29 2.97
CA ARG A 464 -38.36 -7.32 4.03
C ARG A 464 -38.70 -8.73 4.52
N LYS A 465 -38.09 -9.77 3.95
CA LYS A 465 -38.33 -11.17 4.34
C LYS A 465 -37.17 -11.70 5.20
N PRO A 466 -37.43 -12.18 6.43
CA PRO A 466 -36.37 -12.67 7.31
C PRO A 466 -35.63 -13.87 6.72
N ASP A 467 -36.36 -14.86 6.18
CA ASP A 467 -35.77 -16.06 5.57
C ASP A 467 -34.85 -15.73 4.39
N PHE A 468 -35.20 -14.69 3.60
CA PHE A 468 -34.38 -14.26 2.48
C PHE A 468 -33.07 -13.63 2.97
N THR A 469 -33.16 -12.64 3.86
CA THR A 469 -31.97 -11.93 4.37
C THR A 469 -31.05 -12.86 5.18
N GLU A 470 -31.61 -13.85 5.89
CA GLU A 470 -30.84 -14.91 6.56
C GLU A 470 -30.12 -15.82 5.56
N LYS A 471 -30.83 -16.28 4.51
CA LYS A 471 -30.23 -17.13 3.47
C LYS A 471 -29.15 -16.42 2.67
N MET A 472 -29.37 -15.16 2.32
CA MET A 472 -28.44 -14.38 1.49
C MET A 472 -27.29 -13.77 2.30
N GLY A 473 -27.35 -13.87 3.64
CA GLY A 473 -26.30 -13.39 4.51
C GLY A 473 -26.28 -11.87 4.67
N GLY A 474 -27.40 -11.17 4.50
CA GLY A 474 -27.47 -9.72 4.70
C GLY A 474 -28.29 -8.99 3.65
N THR A 475 -27.96 -7.71 3.45
CA THR A 475 -28.70 -6.76 2.61
C THR A 475 -28.15 -6.58 1.20
N ALA A 476 -26.95 -7.10 0.91
CA ALA A 476 -26.33 -7.06 -0.41
C ALA A 476 -25.47 -8.32 -0.66
N PRO A 477 -25.18 -8.67 -1.92
CA PRO A 477 -24.21 -9.72 -2.28
C PRO A 477 -22.76 -9.46 -1.86
N SER A 478 -22.42 -8.21 -1.54
CA SER A 478 -21.08 -7.78 -1.15
C SER A 478 -21.12 -6.90 0.09
N ILE A 479 -20.21 -7.13 1.03
CA ILE A 479 -19.98 -6.22 2.15
C ILE A 479 -19.33 -4.90 1.71
N MET A 480 -18.70 -4.88 0.52
CA MET A 480 -18.03 -3.69 -0.03
C MET A 480 -19.00 -2.63 -0.58
N ASP A 481 -20.30 -2.86 -0.46
CA ASP A 481 -21.33 -1.90 -0.79
C ASP A 481 -21.63 -0.97 0.40
N TYR A 482 -22.06 0.26 0.10
CA TYR A 482 -22.61 1.19 1.08
C TYR A 482 -24.12 0.96 1.35
N ALA A 483 -24.62 -0.25 1.13
CA ALA A 483 -25.93 -0.72 1.57
C ALA A 483 -26.01 -0.97 3.10
N ARG A 484 -25.54 0.00 3.90
CA ARG A 484 -25.09 -0.16 5.30
C ARG A 484 -26.08 -0.87 6.22
N PHE A 485 -27.29 -0.33 6.34
CA PHE A 485 -28.34 -0.89 7.18
C PHE A 485 -29.67 -1.03 6.44
N ASN A 486 -30.45 -2.07 6.77
CA ASN A 486 -31.72 -2.42 6.12
C ASN A 486 -32.85 -1.44 6.47
N TYR A 487 -32.84 -0.26 5.87
CA TYR A 487 -33.83 0.78 6.13
C TYR A 487 -35.20 0.54 5.48
N VAL A 488 -35.31 -0.44 4.58
CA VAL A 488 -36.60 -0.77 3.94
C VAL A 488 -37.46 -1.71 4.80
N ALA A 489 -36.85 -2.41 5.76
CA ALA A 489 -37.57 -3.25 6.71
C ALA A 489 -38.52 -2.42 7.59
N GLN A 490 -39.73 -2.94 7.80
CA GLN A 490 -40.81 -2.29 8.53
C GLN A 490 -41.20 -3.06 9.79
N GLU A 491 -41.92 -2.41 10.70
CA GLU A 491 -42.49 -3.06 11.88
C GLU A 491 -43.37 -4.25 11.46
N GLY A 492 -43.13 -5.42 12.09
CA GLY A 492 -43.83 -6.67 11.77
C GLY A 492 -43.15 -7.55 10.72
N ASP A 493 -42.17 -7.06 9.96
CA ASP A 493 -41.44 -7.86 8.97
C ASP A 493 -40.55 -8.95 9.62
N GLY A 494 -40.11 -8.74 10.86
CA GLY A 494 -39.33 -9.73 11.63
C GLY A 494 -37.88 -9.91 11.16
N VAL A 495 -37.38 -9.03 10.29
CA VAL A 495 -36.00 -9.06 9.78
C VAL A 495 -34.98 -8.83 10.89
N LYS A 496 -33.96 -9.68 10.95
CA LYS A 496 -32.85 -9.60 11.92
C LYS A 496 -31.49 -9.32 11.26
N GLN A 497 -31.33 -9.69 10.00
CA GLN A 497 -30.10 -9.40 9.25
C GLN A 497 -30.23 -8.00 8.65
N ILE A 498 -29.58 -7.04 9.31
CA ILE A 498 -29.74 -5.62 8.98
C ILE A 498 -28.54 -5.02 8.25
N THR A 499 -27.39 -5.68 8.19
CA THR A 499 -26.21 -5.19 7.44
C THR A 499 -25.84 -6.16 6.31
N PRO A 500 -25.07 -5.72 5.31
CA PRO A 500 -24.34 -6.63 4.44
C PRO A 500 -23.39 -7.47 5.29
N LYS A 501 -23.14 -8.70 4.85
CA LYS A 501 -22.00 -9.51 5.30
C LYS A 501 -21.23 -9.93 4.08
N ILE A 502 -20.17 -10.70 4.31
CA ILE A 502 -19.39 -11.32 3.25
C ILE A 502 -20.31 -12.27 2.48
N GLY A 503 -20.62 -11.87 1.25
CA GLY A 503 -21.62 -12.51 0.42
C GLY A 503 -21.02 -13.20 -0.81
N VAL A 504 -21.92 -13.58 -1.72
CA VAL A 504 -21.57 -14.33 -2.93
C VAL A 504 -20.65 -13.55 -3.89
N TYR A 505 -20.79 -12.22 -3.96
CA TYR A 505 -19.88 -11.40 -4.77
C TYR A 505 -18.49 -11.36 -4.14
N ASP A 506 -18.39 -11.21 -2.82
CA ASP A 506 -17.10 -11.18 -2.11
C ASP A 506 -16.35 -12.50 -2.27
N GLU A 507 -17.06 -13.61 -2.10
CA GLU A 507 -16.59 -14.98 -2.37
C GLU A 507 -16.04 -15.12 -3.81
N PHE A 508 -16.76 -14.58 -4.79
CA PHE A 508 -16.35 -14.57 -6.19
C PHE A 508 -15.12 -13.68 -6.43
N ALA A 509 -15.10 -12.47 -5.87
CA ALA A 509 -14.00 -11.52 -6.02
C ALA A 509 -12.73 -12.05 -5.36
N ILE A 510 -12.82 -12.66 -4.18
CA ILE A 510 -11.70 -13.33 -3.52
C ILE A 510 -11.21 -14.52 -4.35
N ASN A 511 -12.12 -15.33 -4.91
CA ASN A 511 -11.72 -16.39 -5.83
C ASN A 511 -10.99 -15.83 -7.06
N PHE A 512 -11.48 -14.73 -7.66
CA PHE A 512 -10.82 -14.07 -8.78
C PHE A 512 -9.44 -13.52 -8.42
N GLY A 513 -9.21 -12.95 -7.23
CA GLY A 513 -7.91 -12.42 -6.85
C GLY A 513 -6.92 -13.47 -6.35
N TYR A 514 -7.41 -14.48 -5.64
CA TYR A 514 -6.58 -15.33 -4.78
C TYR A 514 -6.51 -16.79 -5.17
N ARG A 515 -7.35 -17.28 -6.10
CA ARG A 515 -7.18 -18.64 -6.62
C ARG A 515 -5.84 -18.74 -7.34
N TRP A 516 -4.94 -19.54 -6.78
CA TRP A 516 -3.64 -19.87 -7.36
C TRP A 516 -3.82 -20.77 -8.60
N THR A 517 -3.12 -20.44 -9.69
CA THR A 517 -3.23 -21.12 -11.00
C THR A 517 -1.97 -21.93 -11.36
N GLY A 518 -0.86 -21.69 -10.67
CA GLY A 518 0.46 -22.23 -11.01
C GLY A 518 1.07 -21.70 -12.30
N LYS A 519 0.52 -20.63 -12.89
CA LYS A 519 1.09 -19.98 -14.08
C LYS A 519 2.26 -19.07 -13.74
N SER A 520 3.14 -18.87 -14.71
CA SER A 520 4.37 -18.11 -14.52
C SER A 520 4.27 -16.64 -14.93
N SER A 521 3.13 -16.23 -15.55
CA SER A 521 2.90 -14.85 -15.93
C SER A 521 1.40 -14.48 -15.92
N PRO A 522 1.06 -13.18 -15.80
CA PRO A 522 -0.32 -12.71 -15.90
C PRO A 522 -0.98 -13.06 -17.25
N GLU A 523 -0.22 -13.09 -18.35
CA GLU A 523 -0.71 -13.45 -19.69
C GLU A 523 -1.17 -14.91 -19.76
N GLU A 524 -0.45 -15.82 -19.11
CA GLU A 524 -0.81 -17.24 -19.05
C GLU A 524 -2.09 -17.49 -18.23
N GLU A 525 -2.38 -16.62 -17.24
CA GLU A 525 -3.59 -16.70 -16.42
C GLU A 525 -4.85 -16.19 -17.13
N LEU A 526 -4.70 -15.29 -18.11
CA LEU A 526 -5.79 -14.49 -18.65
C LEU A 526 -7.00 -15.31 -19.14
N SER A 527 -6.75 -16.41 -19.85
CA SER A 527 -7.83 -17.27 -20.34
C SER A 527 -8.60 -17.96 -19.21
N ILE A 528 -7.91 -18.31 -18.11
CA ILE A 528 -8.47 -18.97 -16.94
C ILE A 528 -9.32 -17.97 -16.15
N THR A 529 -8.76 -16.81 -15.83
CA THR A 529 -9.45 -15.79 -15.03
C THR A 529 -10.69 -15.26 -15.75
N LYS A 530 -10.60 -15.03 -17.08
CA LYS A 530 -11.76 -14.67 -17.90
C LYS A 530 -12.87 -15.72 -17.81
N SER A 531 -12.53 -17.01 -17.88
CA SER A 531 -13.52 -18.09 -17.78
C SER A 531 -14.25 -18.14 -16.43
N TRP A 532 -13.66 -17.61 -15.34
CA TRP A 532 -14.34 -17.52 -14.06
C TRP A 532 -15.36 -16.41 -14.04
N ILE A 533 -15.05 -15.27 -14.67
CA ILE A 533 -15.96 -14.13 -14.75
C ILE A 533 -17.12 -14.44 -15.70
N ASP A 534 -16.83 -15.01 -16.88
CA ASP A 534 -17.84 -15.29 -17.91
C ASP A 534 -18.92 -16.29 -17.44
N LYS A 535 -18.66 -17.10 -16.41
CA LYS A 535 -19.66 -17.99 -15.78
C LYS A 535 -20.80 -17.26 -15.08
N HIS A 536 -20.59 -16.01 -14.74
CA HIS A 536 -21.51 -15.19 -13.96
C HIS A 536 -22.08 -14.03 -14.77
N ASP A 537 -21.82 -14.01 -16.08
CA ASP A 537 -22.28 -12.95 -16.97
C ASP A 537 -23.81 -12.80 -16.91
N GLY A 538 -24.27 -11.56 -16.68
CA GLY A 538 -25.68 -11.22 -16.55
C GLY A 538 -26.37 -11.59 -15.23
N ASP A 539 -25.71 -12.24 -14.26
CA ASP A 539 -26.30 -12.48 -12.93
C ASP A 539 -26.06 -11.26 -12.01
N PRO A 540 -27.10 -10.53 -11.57
CA PRO A 540 -26.96 -9.33 -10.72
C PRO A 540 -26.20 -9.57 -9.42
N LYS A 541 -26.19 -10.79 -8.88
CA LYS A 541 -25.44 -11.13 -7.65
C LYS A 541 -23.93 -11.04 -7.81
N TYR A 542 -23.43 -11.02 -9.05
CA TYR A 542 -22.01 -10.93 -9.38
C TYR A 542 -21.66 -9.60 -10.05
N PHE A 543 -22.60 -8.64 -10.08
CA PHE A 543 -22.39 -7.34 -10.69
C PHE A 543 -21.45 -6.49 -9.83
N TYR A 544 -20.49 -5.85 -10.50
CA TYR A 544 -19.65 -4.82 -9.93
C TYR A 544 -20.09 -3.45 -10.45
N GLY A 545 -20.44 -2.55 -9.53
CA GLY A 545 -20.67 -1.14 -9.80
C GLY A 545 -19.58 -0.29 -9.16
N GLU A 546 -18.84 0.47 -9.97
CA GLU A 546 -17.80 1.37 -9.47
C GLU A 546 -18.41 2.54 -8.69
N GLN A 547 -17.67 3.04 -7.70
CA GLN A 547 -18.02 4.29 -7.02
C GLN A 547 -17.89 5.49 -7.99
N GLN A 548 -18.95 6.28 -8.08
CA GLN A 548 -19.04 7.39 -9.03
C GLN A 548 -18.98 8.74 -8.33
N SER A 549 -18.21 9.69 -8.89
CA SER A 549 -18.23 11.09 -8.44
C SER A 549 -19.46 11.85 -8.95
N GLU A 550 -19.87 11.55 -10.19
CA GLU A 550 -21.14 11.99 -10.79
C GLU A 550 -21.93 10.72 -11.13
N THR A 551 -23.15 10.57 -10.60
CA THR A 551 -23.96 9.37 -10.81
C THR A 551 -24.41 9.26 -12.26
N ILE A 552 -23.79 8.34 -13.02
CA ILE A 552 -24.15 8.02 -14.41
C ILE A 552 -24.94 6.70 -14.46
N ASP A 553 -24.47 5.66 -13.78
CA ASP A 553 -25.20 4.41 -13.60
C ASP A 553 -26.06 4.47 -12.32
N PRO A 554 -27.40 4.54 -12.43
CA PRO A 554 -28.29 4.64 -11.27
C PRO A 554 -28.34 3.35 -10.45
N ARG A 555 -27.75 2.25 -10.94
CA ARG A 555 -27.63 0.99 -10.19
C ARG A 555 -26.44 0.98 -9.24
N SER A 556 -25.54 1.96 -9.33
CA SER A 556 -24.27 2.01 -8.59
C SER A 556 -24.18 3.27 -7.72
N GLN A 557 -25.10 3.41 -6.77
CA GLN A 557 -25.21 4.61 -5.92
C GLN A 557 -24.79 4.31 -4.48
N SER A 558 -24.19 5.29 -3.82
CA SER A 558 -23.95 5.17 -2.38
C SER A 558 -25.27 5.22 -1.61
N GLU A 559 -25.39 4.41 -0.56
CA GLU A 559 -26.57 4.33 0.33
C GLU A 559 -27.84 3.80 -0.35
N ASP A 560 -27.76 3.25 -1.56
CA ASP A 560 -28.90 2.56 -2.16
C ASP A 560 -29.11 1.19 -1.50
N LEU A 561 -30.37 0.76 -1.53
CA LEU A 561 -30.76 -0.52 -0.96
C LEU A 561 -31.85 -1.15 -1.83
N GLY A 562 -31.44 -2.18 -2.55
CA GLY A 562 -32.30 -2.95 -3.42
C GLY A 562 -32.38 -2.41 -4.84
N ASN A 563 -33.14 -3.10 -5.68
CA ASN A 563 -33.20 -2.85 -7.13
C ASN A 563 -34.06 -1.65 -7.55
N ASN A 564 -34.61 -0.89 -6.61
CA ASN A 564 -35.47 0.26 -6.90
C ASN A 564 -35.37 1.32 -5.79
N ALA A 565 -34.57 2.36 -6.02
CA ALA A 565 -34.34 3.44 -5.06
C ALA A 565 -35.56 4.35 -4.79
N MET A 566 -36.66 4.19 -5.55
CA MET A 566 -37.90 4.97 -5.36
C MET A 566 -38.95 4.25 -4.51
N LYS A 567 -38.68 3.01 -4.08
CA LYS A 567 -39.64 2.17 -3.35
C LYS A 567 -39.44 2.19 -1.84
#